data_AF-A0A117I5W3-F1
#
_entry.id   AF-A0A117I5W3-F1
#
_cell.length_a   1.000
_cell.length_b   1.000
_cell.length_c   1.000
_cell.angle_alpha   90.00
_cell.angle_beta   90.00
_cell.angle_gamma   90.00
#
_symmetry.space_group_name_H-M   'P 1'
#
loop_
_entity.id
_entity.type
_entity.pdbx_description
1 polymer ?
#
loop_
_entity_poly.entity_id
_entity_poly.type
_entity_poly.pdbx_seq_one_letter_code
_entity_poly.pdbx_strand_id
1 'polypeptide(L)'
;MTDDTLARRLAERASQPLEPIYDLLQRIADEVLRSRPRRATLTEAHFSGLQRMLADLLRDEHAVWGMGYIAAPFAVEGKERYLAWWQRRDDRVARLRLNFDPTSIDVYDYLEMDWYQLALNGQQRVAYGPYVDYSGSDMYTITATIPVVGEDGTFLGIAGADLVVGEVERKLLEVLRGAGDDTLIVSTERRVIASNTPRWFVGSRLPAMPTVGPPDDPEAFREVADMPLGTGWVLAVAWPTHT
;
A
#
# COMPACT_ATOMS: atom_id res chain seq x y z
N MET A 1 -0.81 -18.84 24.96
CA MET A 1 -2.17 -18.28 24.93
C MET A 1 -2.02 -16.86 24.42
N THR A 2 -2.14 -16.66 23.11
CA THR A 2 -2.19 -15.31 22.53
C THR A 2 -3.48 -14.67 23.00
N ASP A 3 -3.38 -13.53 23.67
CA ASP A 3 -4.55 -12.82 24.19
C ASP A 3 -5.44 -12.42 23.00
N ASP A 4 -6.68 -12.90 22.99
CA ASP A 4 -7.65 -12.67 21.93
C ASP A 4 -8.40 -11.37 22.20
N THR A 5 -7.67 -10.27 22.01
CA THR A 5 -8.18 -8.92 22.23
C THR A 5 -9.15 -8.53 21.11
N LEU A 6 -10.07 -7.59 21.40
CA LEU A 6 -10.97 -7.04 20.39
C LEU A 6 -10.16 -6.33 19.30
N ALA A 7 -9.12 -5.58 19.69
CA ALA A 7 -8.27 -4.88 18.74
C ALA A 7 -7.64 -5.83 17.71
N ARG A 8 -7.09 -6.97 18.15
CA ARG A 8 -6.46 -7.94 17.25
C ARG A 8 -7.47 -8.57 16.29
N ARG A 9 -8.64 -8.99 16.80
CA ARG A 9 -9.70 -9.56 15.94
C ARG A 9 -10.20 -8.56 14.89
N LEU A 10 -10.36 -7.29 15.27
CA LEU A 10 -10.76 -6.25 14.32
C LEU A 10 -9.64 -5.95 13.32
N ALA A 11 -8.38 -5.93 13.74
CA ALA A 11 -7.23 -5.69 12.86
C ALA A 11 -7.12 -6.76 11.78
N GLU A 12 -7.24 -8.03 12.16
CA GLU A 12 -7.25 -9.18 11.24
C GLU A 12 -8.47 -9.14 10.30
N ARG A 13 -9.67 -8.82 10.81
CA ARG A 13 -10.87 -8.71 9.97
C ARG A 13 -10.80 -7.51 9.02
N ALA A 14 -10.23 -6.40 9.46
CA ALA A 14 -10.12 -5.18 8.65
C ALA A 14 -9.03 -5.30 7.58
N SER A 15 -8.03 -6.17 7.74
CA SER A 15 -7.04 -6.44 6.68
C SER A 15 -7.57 -7.36 5.59
N GLN A 16 -8.50 -8.27 5.90
CA GLN A 16 -9.03 -9.25 4.93
C GLN A 16 -9.55 -8.63 3.61
N PRO A 17 -10.30 -7.51 3.60
CA PRO A 17 -10.73 -6.86 2.36
C PRO A 17 -9.62 -6.31 1.47
N LEU A 18 -8.38 -6.21 1.99
CA LEU A 18 -7.20 -5.76 1.27
C LEU A 18 -6.37 -6.93 0.72
N GLU A 19 -6.56 -8.17 1.20
CA GLU A 19 -5.84 -9.35 0.69
C GLU A 19 -5.95 -9.54 -0.83
N PRO A 20 -7.13 -9.35 -1.47
CA PRO A 20 -7.21 -9.45 -2.93
C PRO A 20 -6.26 -8.51 -3.67
N ILE A 21 -5.92 -7.35 -3.10
CA ILE A 21 -4.92 -6.44 -3.69
C ILE A 21 -3.55 -7.11 -3.69
N TYR A 22 -3.13 -7.71 -2.58
CA TYR A 22 -1.83 -8.39 -2.49
C TYR A 22 -1.77 -9.63 -3.40
N ASP A 23 -2.89 -10.34 -3.59
CA ASP A 23 -2.97 -11.41 -4.58
C ASP A 23 -2.78 -10.90 -6.02
N LEU A 24 -3.34 -9.72 -6.35
CA LEU A 24 -3.10 -9.07 -7.64
C LEU A 24 -1.63 -8.67 -7.80
N LEU A 25 -1.01 -8.13 -6.74
CA LEU A 25 0.42 -7.80 -6.76
C LEU A 25 1.29 -9.05 -6.95
N GLN A 26 0.92 -10.18 -6.33
CA GLN A 26 1.63 -11.44 -6.54
C GLN A 26 1.52 -11.92 -7.99
N ARG A 27 0.35 -11.80 -8.62
CA ARG A 27 0.20 -12.12 -10.05
C ARG A 27 1.08 -11.26 -10.95
N ILE A 28 1.26 -9.98 -10.62
CA ILE A 28 2.18 -9.07 -11.31
C ILE A 28 3.62 -9.53 -11.13
N ALA A 29 4.03 -9.82 -9.89
CA ALA A 29 5.37 -10.32 -9.58
C ALA A 29 5.68 -11.61 -10.36
N ASP A 30 4.76 -12.56 -10.38
CA ASP A 30 4.91 -13.83 -11.10
C ASP A 30 5.02 -13.60 -12.63
N GLU A 31 4.27 -12.64 -13.18
CA GLU A 31 4.36 -12.29 -14.60
C GLU A 31 5.69 -11.63 -14.95
N VAL A 32 6.20 -10.76 -14.07
CA VAL A 32 7.54 -10.19 -14.23
C VAL A 32 8.59 -11.30 -14.23
N LEU A 33 8.52 -12.24 -13.29
CA LEU A 33 9.43 -13.39 -13.25
C LEU A 33 9.34 -14.26 -14.50
N ARG A 34 8.12 -14.56 -14.99
CA ARG A 34 7.92 -15.31 -16.25
C ARG A 34 8.44 -14.58 -17.48
N SER A 35 8.40 -13.25 -17.50
CA SER A 35 8.88 -12.45 -18.63
C SER A 35 10.41 -12.48 -18.79
N ARG A 36 11.15 -12.92 -17.76
CA ARG A 36 12.62 -12.93 -17.77
C ARG A 36 13.15 -13.99 -18.73
N PRO A 37 13.95 -13.60 -19.74
CA PRO A 37 14.59 -14.56 -20.61
C PRO A 37 15.72 -15.31 -19.88
N ARG A 38 15.86 -16.62 -20.13
CA ARG A 38 16.89 -17.47 -19.50
C ARG A 38 18.33 -17.17 -19.95
N ARG A 39 18.50 -16.57 -21.13
CA ARG A 39 19.81 -16.42 -21.82
C ARG A 39 20.04 -15.02 -22.40
N ALA A 40 19.19 -14.06 -22.06
CA ALA A 40 19.30 -12.69 -22.53
C ALA A 40 19.05 -11.72 -21.38
N THR A 41 19.30 -10.44 -21.62
CA THR A 41 18.94 -9.35 -20.72
C THR A 41 17.44 -9.07 -20.80
N LEU A 42 16.84 -8.69 -19.66
CA LEU A 42 15.43 -8.29 -19.62
C LEU A 42 15.28 -6.91 -20.26
N THR A 43 14.54 -6.85 -21.36
CA THR A 43 14.19 -5.60 -22.05
C THR A 43 12.71 -5.27 -21.92
N GLU A 44 12.34 -4.01 -22.20
CA GLU A 44 10.95 -3.55 -22.19
C GLU A 44 10.01 -4.37 -23.10
N ALA A 45 10.53 -4.95 -24.19
CA ALA A 45 9.77 -5.78 -25.12
C ALA A 45 9.18 -7.05 -24.46
N HIS A 46 9.80 -7.55 -23.39
CA HIS A 46 9.32 -8.73 -22.68
C HIS A 46 8.05 -8.45 -21.84
N PHE A 47 7.72 -7.19 -21.56
CA PHE A 47 6.55 -6.83 -20.74
C PHE A 47 5.23 -6.74 -21.50
N SER A 48 5.16 -7.21 -22.75
CA SER A 48 3.88 -7.18 -23.50
C SER A 48 2.78 -8.01 -22.83
N GLY A 49 3.13 -9.13 -22.17
CA GLY A 49 2.21 -9.95 -21.36
C GLY A 49 1.71 -9.19 -20.14
N LEU A 50 2.64 -8.61 -19.38
CA LEU A 50 2.35 -7.74 -18.24
C LEU A 50 1.42 -6.58 -18.62
N GLN A 51 1.69 -5.88 -19.72
CA GLN A 51 0.85 -4.78 -20.18
C GLN A 51 -0.61 -5.21 -20.40
N ARG A 52 -0.85 -6.35 -21.07
CA ARG A 52 -2.20 -6.86 -21.30
C ARG A 52 -2.88 -7.21 -19.98
N MET A 53 -2.17 -7.91 -19.09
CA MET A 53 -2.67 -8.27 -17.78
C MET A 53 -3.08 -7.04 -16.96
N LEU A 54 -2.23 -6.01 -16.88
CA LEU A 54 -2.51 -4.79 -16.14
C LEU A 54 -3.72 -4.03 -16.71
N ALA A 55 -3.86 -3.98 -18.04
CA ALA A 55 -4.98 -3.32 -18.69
C ALA A 55 -6.34 -3.98 -18.35
N ASP A 56 -6.38 -5.32 -18.26
CA ASP A 56 -7.59 -6.04 -17.88
C ASP A 56 -7.87 -5.89 -16.37
N LEU A 57 -6.85 -6.03 -15.51
CA LEU A 57 -7.00 -5.85 -14.06
C LEU A 57 -7.51 -4.45 -13.68
N LEU A 58 -6.96 -3.40 -14.29
CA LEU A 58 -7.38 -2.02 -14.05
C LEU A 58 -8.78 -1.71 -14.61
N ARG A 59 -9.33 -2.53 -15.50
CA ARG A 59 -10.74 -2.41 -15.91
C ARG A 59 -11.68 -2.92 -14.83
N ASP A 60 -11.29 -3.99 -14.14
CA ASP A 60 -12.18 -4.73 -13.24
C ASP A 60 -12.05 -4.29 -11.76
N GLU A 61 -10.86 -3.89 -11.30
CA GLU A 61 -10.60 -3.62 -9.87
C GLU A 61 -10.71 -2.13 -9.51
N HIS A 62 -11.92 -1.63 -9.26
CA HIS A 62 -12.18 -0.21 -9.01
C HIS A 62 -11.42 0.39 -7.81
N ALA A 63 -10.99 -0.41 -6.82
CA ALA A 63 -10.21 0.10 -5.69
C ALA A 63 -8.76 0.49 -6.07
N VAL A 64 -8.25 0.05 -7.23
CA VAL A 64 -6.89 0.32 -7.70
C VAL A 64 -6.91 1.40 -8.77
N TRP A 65 -6.30 2.56 -8.48
CA TRP A 65 -6.13 3.64 -9.45
C TRP A 65 -5.09 3.32 -10.52
N GLY A 66 -3.94 2.80 -10.07
CA GLY A 66 -2.83 2.41 -10.92
C GLY A 66 -2.08 1.22 -10.34
N MET A 67 -1.45 0.43 -11.20
CA MET A 67 -0.63 -0.70 -10.76
C MET A 67 0.42 -1.05 -11.80
N GLY A 68 1.44 -1.77 -11.34
CA GLY A 68 2.45 -2.31 -12.24
C GLY A 68 3.71 -2.74 -11.52
N TYR A 69 4.81 -2.65 -12.26
CA TYR A 69 6.13 -3.06 -11.84
C TYR A 69 7.10 -1.88 -11.87
N ILE A 70 7.88 -1.76 -10.80
CA ILE A 70 8.93 -0.75 -10.65
C ILE A 70 10.24 -1.50 -10.43
N ALA A 71 11.17 -1.36 -11.37
CA ALA A 71 12.35 -2.21 -11.44
C ALA A 71 13.45 -1.76 -10.47
N ALA A 72 14.21 -2.73 -9.96
CA ALA A 72 15.50 -2.47 -9.35
C ALA A 72 16.45 -1.82 -10.35
N PRO A 73 17.46 -1.06 -9.87
CA PRO A 73 18.38 -0.39 -10.77
C PRO A 73 19.04 -1.35 -11.75
N PHE A 74 19.01 -1.01 -13.03
CA PHE A 74 19.60 -1.81 -14.13
C PHE A 74 19.02 -3.22 -14.28
N ALA A 75 17.89 -3.54 -13.63
CA ALA A 75 17.20 -4.82 -13.85
C ALA A 75 16.57 -4.92 -15.25
N VAL A 76 16.36 -3.77 -15.91
CA VAL A 76 15.96 -3.67 -17.32
C VAL A 76 17.13 -3.09 -18.11
N GLU A 77 17.46 -3.71 -19.23
CA GLU A 77 18.65 -3.41 -20.04
C GLU A 77 18.75 -1.91 -20.38
N GLY A 78 19.88 -1.31 -20.01
CA GLY A 78 20.19 0.09 -20.30
C GLY A 78 19.32 1.10 -19.55
N LYS A 79 18.60 0.69 -18.50
CA LYS A 79 17.73 1.56 -17.70
C LYS A 79 18.16 1.52 -16.22
N GLU A 80 18.76 2.62 -15.75
CA GLU A 80 19.00 2.79 -14.31
C GLU A 80 17.68 2.81 -13.53
N ARG A 81 16.67 3.49 -14.06
CA ARG A 81 15.31 3.51 -13.51
C ARG A 81 14.32 3.06 -14.58
N TYR A 82 13.40 2.17 -14.22
CA TYR A 82 12.39 1.67 -15.13
C TYR A 82 11.07 1.39 -14.43
N LEU A 83 9.99 1.83 -15.08
CA LEU A 83 8.63 1.73 -14.57
C LEU A 83 7.70 1.25 -15.68
N ALA A 84 7.06 0.12 -15.40
CA ALA A 84 5.99 -0.48 -16.18
C ALA A 84 4.68 -0.35 -15.39
N TRP A 85 4.11 0.85 -15.39
CA TRP A 85 2.93 1.21 -14.62
C TRP A 85 1.81 1.71 -15.51
N TRP A 86 0.60 1.23 -15.25
CA TRP A 86 -0.61 1.69 -15.91
C TRP A 86 -1.57 2.22 -14.87
N GLN A 87 -2.33 3.24 -15.23
CA GLN A 87 -3.32 3.84 -14.35
C GLN A 87 -4.54 4.28 -15.14
N ARG A 88 -5.65 4.47 -14.43
CA ARG A 88 -6.85 5.06 -14.99
C ARG A 88 -6.59 6.52 -15.37
N ARG A 89 -7.06 6.88 -16.56
CA ARG A 89 -7.11 8.24 -17.11
C ARG A 89 -8.45 8.34 -17.82
N ASP A 90 -9.38 9.06 -17.21
CA ASP A 90 -10.78 9.13 -17.66
C ASP A 90 -11.37 7.71 -17.82
N ASP A 91 -12.01 7.43 -18.97
CA ASP A 91 -12.61 6.12 -19.28
C ASP A 91 -11.59 5.09 -19.82
N ARG A 92 -10.28 5.34 -19.70
CA ARG A 92 -9.23 4.51 -20.30
C ARG A 92 -8.13 4.16 -19.31
N VAL A 93 -7.41 3.10 -19.64
CA VAL A 93 -6.17 2.72 -18.96
C VAL A 93 -5.00 3.17 -19.82
N ALA A 94 -4.09 3.97 -19.24
CA ALA A 94 -2.94 4.52 -19.94
C ALA A 94 -1.65 4.25 -19.15
N ARG A 95 -0.54 4.12 -19.88
CA ARG A 95 0.77 3.94 -19.25
C ARG A 95 1.23 5.26 -18.62
N LEU A 96 1.67 5.20 -17.37
CA LEU A 96 2.32 6.31 -16.71
C LEU A 96 3.74 6.48 -17.27
N ARG A 97 4.10 7.72 -17.61
CA ARG A 97 5.42 8.11 -18.08
C ARG A 97 5.93 9.20 -17.15
N LEU A 98 7.04 8.91 -16.48
CA LEU A 98 7.67 9.80 -15.50
C LEU A 98 9.05 10.22 -15.99
N ASN A 99 9.52 11.36 -15.50
CA ASN A 99 10.89 11.80 -15.73
C ASN A 99 11.82 11.14 -14.70
N PHE A 100 12.87 10.47 -15.17
CA PHE A 100 13.87 9.84 -14.30
C PHE A 100 15.26 10.51 -14.42
N ASP A 101 15.36 11.64 -15.11
CA ASP A 101 16.61 12.40 -15.21
C ASP A 101 16.96 13.02 -13.85
N PRO A 102 18.04 12.58 -13.18
CA PRO A 102 18.41 13.06 -11.85
C PRO A 102 18.83 14.55 -11.85
N THR A 103 19.08 15.14 -13.02
CA THR A 103 19.42 16.56 -13.14
C THR A 103 18.18 17.45 -13.29
N SER A 104 17.01 16.85 -13.49
CA SER A 104 15.77 17.59 -13.68
C SER A 104 15.08 17.94 -12.37
N ILE A 105 14.41 19.09 -12.33
CA ILE A 105 13.64 19.54 -11.16
C ILE A 105 12.37 18.72 -10.92
N ASP A 106 11.86 18.05 -11.96
CA ASP A 106 10.65 17.22 -11.95
C ASP A 106 10.99 15.71 -11.93
N VAL A 107 12.20 15.37 -11.47
CA VAL A 107 12.63 13.97 -11.32
C VAL A 107 11.69 13.19 -10.40
N TYR A 108 11.27 12.02 -10.84
CA TYR A 108 10.58 11.03 -10.04
C TYR A 108 11.58 10.00 -9.52
N ASP A 109 12.22 10.30 -8.38
CA ASP A 109 13.19 9.38 -7.80
C ASP A 109 12.53 8.35 -6.88
N TYR A 110 11.95 7.32 -7.49
CA TYR A 110 11.28 6.26 -6.73
C TYR A 110 12.22 5.46 -5.82
N LEU A 111 13.54 5.53 -6.03
CA LEU A 111 14.49 4.81 -5.19
C LEU A 111 14.50 5.38 -3.78
N GLU A 112 14.20 6.67 -3.58
CA GLU A 112 14.16 7.30 -2.27
C GLU A 112 12.80 7.18 -1.57
N MET A 113 11.80 6.59 -2.24
CA MET A 113 10.46 6.49 -1.69
C MET A 113 10.36 5.38 -0.65
N ASP A 114 9.73 5.67 0.49
CA ASP A 114 9.60 4.72 1.61
C ASP A 114 8.96 3.39 1.20
N TRP A 115 7.93 3.41 0.34
CA TRP A 115 7.28 2.19 -0.13
C TRP A 115 8.21 1.28 -0.97
N TYR A 116 9.23 1.86 -1.60
CA TYR A 116 10.26 1.12 -2.33
C TYR A 116 11.33 0.62 -1.37
N GLN A 117 11.82 1.51 -0.50
CA GLN A 117 12.85 1.21 0.49
C GLN A 117 12.41 0.14 1.48
N LEU A 118 11.15 0.16 1.95
CA LEU A 118 10.62 -0.88 2.83
C LEU A 118 10.68 -2.26 2.17
N ALA A 119 10.22 -2.38 0.91
CA ALA A 119 10.26 -3.64 0.18
C ALA A 119 11.70 -4.09 -0.13
N LEU A 120 12.58 -3.16 -0.52
CA LEU A 120 14.01 -3.42 -0.73
C LEU A 120 14.68 -3.96 0.55
N ASN A 121 14.31 -3.42 1.71
CA ASN A 121 14.83 -3.81 3.01
C ASN A 121 14.15 -5.06 3.61
N GLY A 122 13.38 -5.80 2.80
CA GLY A 122 12.87 -7.12 3.14
C GLY A 122 11.41 -7.17 3.60
N GLN A 123 10.70 -6.04 3.62
CA GLN A 123 9.27 -6.03 3.92
C GLN A 123 8.51 -6.77 2.82
N GLN A 124 7.80 -7.85 3.19
CA GLN A 124 7.09 -8.70 2.21
C GLN A 124 5.80 -8.07 1.70
N ARG A 125 5.20 -7.18 2.48
CA ARG A 125 3.98 -6.46 2.17
C ARG A 125 4.09 -5.05 2.72
N VAL A 126 3.69 -4.08 1.92
CA VAL A 126 3.68 -2.67 2.30
C VAL A 126 2.31 -2.10 2.00
N ALA A 127 1.77 -1.28 2.89
CA ALA A 127 0.69 -0.31 2.64
C ALA A 127 1.15 1.08 3.14
N TYR A 128 1.72 1.89 2.25
CA TYR A 128 2.28 3.19 2.60
C TYR A 128 1.28 4.32 2.35
N GLY A 129 1.21 5.29 3.26
CA GLY A 129 0.34 6.44 3.16
C GLY A 129 -0.81 6.44 4.18
N PRO A 130 -1.89 7.19 3.91
CA PRO A 130 -2.18 7.90 2.66
C PRO A 130 -1.32 9.16 2.47
N TYR A 131 -0.93 9.46 1.23
CA TYR A 131 -0.18 10.66 0.83
C TYR A 131 -0.65 11.18 -0.53
N VAL A 132 -0.26 12.40 -0.89
CA VAL A 132 -0.52 12.95 -2.24
C VAL A 132 0.67 12.65 -3.12
N ASP A 133 0.46 11.90 -4.19
CA ASP A 133 1.49 11.51 -5.16
C ASP A 133 1.56 12.50 -6.32
N TYR A 134 2.03 13.72 -6.04
CA TYR A 134 2.04 14.86 -6.97
C TYR A 134 2.72 14.59 -8.32
N SER A 135 3.73 13.74 -8.33
CA SER A 135 4.54 13.49 -9.53
C SER A 135 4.16 12.20 -10.25
N GLY A 136 3.36 11.32 -9.64
CA GLY A 136 2.92 10.05 -10.21
C GLY A 136 1.46 10.09 -10.64
N SER A 137 0.58 9.75 -9.72
CA SER A 137 -0.86 9.64 -9.92
C SER A 137 -1.61 10.98 -9.80
N ASP A 138 -1.02 12.00 -9.16
CA ASP A 138 -1.65 13.27 -8.74
C ASP A 138 -2.87 13.06 -7.82
N MET A 139 -2.88 11.95 -7.08
CA MET A 139 -3.99 11.52 -6.25
C MET A 139 -3.56 11.39 -4.79
N TYR A 140 -4.53 11.58 -3.90
CA TYR A 140 -4.41 11.11 -2.53
C TYR A 140 -4.57 9.58 -2.52
N THR A 141 -3.48 8.87 -2.25
CA THR A 141 -3.34 7.42 -2.48
C THR A 141 -2.75 6.70 -1.28
N ILE A 142 -3.00 5.39 -1.19
CA ILE A 142 -2.21 4.45 -0.42
C ILE A 142 -1.47 3.56 -1.41
N THR A 143 -0.15 3.50 -1.33
CA THR A 143 0.67 2.68 -2.23
C THR A 143 0.94 1.34 -1.56
N ALA A 144 0.35 0.29 -2.12
CA ALA A 144 0.58 -1.09 -1.71
C ALA A 144 1.70 -1.70 -2.55
N THR A 145 2.69 -2.34 -1.92
CA THR A 145 3.81 -2.97 -2.64
C THR A 145 4.18 -4.33 -2.07
N ILE A 146 4.74 -5.18 -2.93
CA ILE A 146 5.44 -6.41 -2.56
C ILE A 146 6.77 -6.49 -3.33
N PRO A 147 7.81 -7.12 -2.78
CA PRO A 147 9.07 -7.30 -3.49
C PRO A 147 8.92 -8.35 -4.61
N VAL A 148 9.56 -8.09 -5.75
CA VAL A 148 9.79 -9.09 -6.80
C VAL A 148 11.19 -9.64 -6.62
N VAL A 149 11.29 -10.91 -6.23
CA VAL A 149 12.56 -11.56 -5.91
C VAL A 149 12.78 -12.74 -6.85
N GLY A 150 13.99 -12.82 -7.42
CA GLY A 150 14.40 -13.94 -8.27
C GLY A 150 14.55 -15.25 -7.48
N GLU A 151 14.63 -16.38 -8.20
CA GLU A 151 14.85 -17.70 -7.59
C GLU A 151 16.15 -17.79 -6.76
N ASP A 152 17.13 -16.94 -7.08
CA ASP A 152 18.42 -16.81 -6.40
C ASP A 152 18.38 -15.86 -5.19
N GLY A 153 17.22 -15.30 -4.85
CA GLY A 153 17.05 -14.31 -3.79
C GLY A 153 17.39 -12.89 -4.22
N THR A 154 17.73 -12.65 -5.49
CA THR A 154 18.05 -11.30 -5.98
C THR A 154 16.79 -10.42 -6.00
N PHE A 155 16.86 -9.23 -5.39
CA PHE A 155 15.79 -8.23 -5.50
C PHE A 155 15.76 -7.66 -6.93
N LEU A 156 14.63 -7.82 -7.61
CA LEU A 156 14.44 -7.39 -8.99
C LEU A 156 13.63 -6.10 -9.10
N GLY A 157 12.98 -5.66 -8.02
CA GLY A 157 12.11 -4.50 -7.98
C GLY A 157 10.88 -4.79 -7.13
N ILE A 158 9.79 -4.08 -7.39
CA ILE A 158 8.53 -4.26 -6.69
C ILE A 158 7.35 -4.38 -7.66
N ALA A 159 6.35 -5.15 -7.27
CA ALA A 159 5.01 -5.01 -7.80
C ALA A 159 4.23 -4.06 -6.89
N GLY A 160 3.49 -3.13 -7.47
CA GLY A 160 2.79 -2.11 -6.71
C GLY A 160 1.42 -1.75 -7.26
N ALA A 161 0.60 -1.16 -6.40
CA ALA A 161 -0.69 -0.57 -6.72
C ALA A 161 -0.93 0.71 -5.91
N ASP A 162 -1.45 1.72 -6.58
CA ASP A 162 -2.02 2.92 -5.98
C ASP A 162 -3.50 2.67 -5.69
N LEU A 163 -3.89 2.75 -4.42
CA LEU A 163 -5.25 2.50 -3.96
C LEU A 163 -6.01 3.81 -3.75
N VAL A 164 -7.26 3.82 -4.19
CA VAL A 164 -8.17 4.94 -3.93
C VAL A 164 -8.49 4.96 -2.43
N VAL A 165 -8.06 6.02 -1.74
CA VAL A 165 -8.16 6.10 -0.27
C VAL A 165 -9.61 5.94 0.21
N GLY A 166 -10.58 6.56 -0.46
CA GLY A 166 -12.00 6.44 -0.09
C GLY A 166 -12.54 5.01 -0.16
N GLU A 167 -12.07 4.19 -1.10
CA GLU A 167 -12.48 2.78 -1.19
C GLU A 167 -11.84 1.94 -0.08
N VAL A 168 -10.57 2.22 0.26
CA VAL A 168 -9.90 1.56 1.39
C VAL A 168 -10.61 1.94 2.69
N GLU A 169 -10.84 3.24 2.94
CA GLU A 169 -11.57 3.74 4.11
C GLU A 169 -12.94 3.04 4.24
N ARG A 170 -13.72 2.99 3.15
CA ARG A 170 -15.04 2.36 3.15
C ARG A 170 -14.97 0.90 3.59
N LYS A 171 -14.07 0.11 3.00
CA LYS A 171 -13.87 -1.32 3.33
C LYS A 171 -13.46 -1.50 4.79
N LEU A 172 -12.56 -0.67 5.30
CA LEU A 172 -12.13 -0.71 6.70
C LEU A 172 -13.27 -0.35 7.65
N LEU A 173 -14.02 0.71 7.33
CA LEU A 173 -15.12 1.21 8.15
C LEU A 173 -16.28 0.21 8.25
N GLU A 174 -16.56 -0.57 7.20
CA GLU A 174 -17.56 -1.65 7.24
C GLU A 174 -17.27 -2.66 8.36
N VAL A 175 -16.00 -2.94 8.65
CA VAL A 175 -15.59 -3.82 9.76
C VAL A 175 -15.74 -3.09 11.10
N LEU A 176 -15.26 -1.85 11.20
CA LEU A 176 -15.28 -1.08 12.45
C LEU A 176 -16.69 -0.75 12.93
N ARG A 177 -17.65 -0.53 12.02
CA ARG A 177 -19.07 -0.27 12.37
C ARG A 177 -19.74 -1.44 13.09
N GLY A 178 -19.22 -2.65 12.93
CA GLY A 178 -19.71 -3.82 13.65
C GLY A 178 -19.22 -3.90 15.10
N ALA A 179 -18.26 -3.06 15.51
CA ALA A 179 -17.80 -2.99 16.89
C ALA A 179 -18.75 -2.13 17.73
N GLY A 180 -19.02 -2.56 18.96
CA GLY A 180 -19.81 -1.78 19.94
C GLY A 180 -19.01 -0.68 20.64
N ASP A 181 -17.69 -0.67 20.45
CA ASP A 181 -16.76 0.31 21.03
C ASP A 181 -16.31 1.33 19.97
N ASP A 182 -15.84 2.49 20.45
CA ASP A 182 -15.14 3.48 19.63
C ASP A 182 -13.80 2.90 19.13
N THR A 183 -13.63 2.82 17.81
CA THR A 183 -12.47 2.23 17.16
C THR A 183 -11.97 3.07 16.00
N LEU A 184 -10.66 3.01 15.78
CA LEU A 184 -9.99 3.71 14.69
C LEU A 184 -8.77 2.91 14.20
N ILE A 185 -8.44 3.12 12.93
CA ILE A 185 -7.21 2.63 12.29
C ILE A 185 -6.32 3.82 12.00
N VAL A 186 -5.04 3.71 12.36
CA VAL A 186 -4.06 4.78 12.27
C VAL A 186 -2.83 4.29 11.51
N SER A 187 -2.37 5.05 10.52
CA SER A 187 -1.12 4.73 9.81
C SER A 187 0.12 5.12 10.64
N THR A 188 1.30 4.67 10.20
CA THR A 188 2.59 5.04 10.82
C THR A 188 2.87 6.53 10.85
N GLU A 189 2.26 7.31 9.96
CA GLU A 189 2.39 8.78 10.00
C GLU A 189 1.49 9.44 11.06
N ARG A 190 0.78 8.64 11.87
CA ARG A 190 -0.24 9.03 12.85
C ARG A 190 -1.53 9.54 12.20
N ARG A 191 -1.79 9.21 10.93
CA ARG A 191 -3.01 9.64 10.25
C ARG A 191 -4.14 8.65 10.52
N VAL A 192 -5.31 9.16 10.86
CA VAL A 192 -6.52 8.36 11.00
C VAL A 192 -7.00 7.95 9.61
N ILE A 193 -7.03 6.65 9.35
CA ILE A 193 -7.41 6.04 8.07
C ILE A 193 -8.90 5.74 8.04
N ALA A 194 -9.43 5.23 9.15
CA ALA A 194 -10.85 4.93 9.33
C ALA A 194 -11.21 5.09 10.80
N SER A 195 -12.42 5.54 11.10
CA SER A 195 -12.95 5.69 12.46
C SER A 195 -14.46 5.47 12.46
N ASN A 196 -14.99 4.71 13.44
CA ASN A 196 -16.44 4.52 13.60
C ASN A 196 -17.09 5.58 14.50
N THR A 197 -16.32 6.57 14.97
CA THR A 197 -16.74 7.53 15.99
C THR A 197 -16.35 8.96 15.60
N PRO A 198 -17.13 10.00 15.97
CA PRO A 198 -16.80 11.39 15.66
C PRO A 198 -15.64 11.94 16.49
N ARG A 199 -15.13 11.20 17.50
CA ARG A 199 -14.02 11.65 18.36
C ARG A 199 -12.70 11.85 17.59
N TRP A 200 -12.50 11.08 16.53
CA TRP A 200 -11.32 11.15 15.67
C TRP A 200 -11.74 11.21 14.21
N PHE A 201 -11.38 12.30 13.54
CA PHE A 201 -11.72 12.53 12.14
C PHE A 201 -10.76 11.79 11.21
N VAL A 202 -11.29 11.14 10.18
CA VAL A 202 -10.47 10.56 9.11
C VAL A 202 -9.62 11.65 8.44
N GLY A 203 -8.37 11.33 8.14
CA GLY A 203 -7.37 12.24 7.57
C GLY A 203 -6.66 13.12 8.62
N SER A 204 -7.19 13.23 9.84
CA SER A 204 -6.53 13.96 10.93
C SER A 204 -5.26 13.22 11.39
N ARG A 205 -4.31 13.99 11.94
CA ARG A 205 -3.06 13.47 12.48
C ARG A 205 -3.11 13.49 14.01
N LEU A 206 -2.97 12.33 14.64
CA LEU A 206 -2.90 12.21 16.10
C LEU A 206 -1.58 12.78 16.62
N PRO A 207 -1.53 13.32 17.86
CA PRO A 207 -0.30 13.87 18.44
C PRO A 207 0.80 12.81 18.63
N ALA A 208 0.40 11.57 18.95
CA ALA A 208 1.27 10.41 19.10
C ALA A 208 0.64 9.18 18.42
N MET A 209 1.42 8.10 18.24
CA MET A 209 0.84 6.80 17.86
C MET A 209 -0.01 6.27 19.02
N PRO A 210 -1.12 5.58 18.74
CA PRO A 210 -1.92 4.92 19.78
C PRO A 210 -1.09 3.99 20.65
N THR A 211 -1.20 4.13 21.97
CA THR A 211 -0.59 3.25 22.96
C THR A 211 -1.63 2.78 23.97
N VAL A 212 -1.39 1.61 24.57
CA VAL A 212 -2.25 1.11 25.65
C VAL A 212 -1.94 1.86 26.94
N GLY A 213 -2.98 2.32 27.63
CA GLY A 213 -2.84 3.03 28.90
C GLY A 213 -4.15 3.14 29.69
N PRO A 214 -4.08 3.74 30.88
CA PRO A 214 -5.22 3.82 31.79
C PRO A 214 -6.29 4.83 31.31
N PRO A 215 -7.55 4.71 31.76
CA PRO A 215 -8.67 5.54 31.28
C PRO A 215 -8.59 7.03 31.65
N ASP A 216 -7.76 7.40 32.62
CA ASP A 216 -7.50 8.78 33.03
C ASP A 216 -6.46 9.49 32.16
N ASP A 217 -5.74 8.77 31.30
CA ASP A 217 -4.87 9.33 30.28
C ASP A 217 -5.68 9.62 28.99
N PRO A 218 -5.85 10.89 28.60
CA PRO A 218 -6.65 11.26 27.43
C PRO A 218 -6.04 10.83 26.09
N GLU A 219 -4.75 10.48 26.05
CA GLU A 219 -4.05 10.01 24.85
C GLU A 219 -4.00 8.47 24.77
N ALA A 220 -4.38 7.78 25.85
CA ALA A 220 -4.32 6.33 25.94
C ALA A 220 -5.55 5.63 25.34
N PHE A 221 -5.28 4.44 24.80
CA PHE A 221 -6.30 3.52 24.30
C PHE A 221 -6.43 2.31 25.21
N ARG A 222 -7.62 1.69 25.22
CA ARG A 222 -7.89 0.47 25.98
C ARG A 222 -7.13 -0.72 25.41
N GLU A 223 -7.13 -0.82 24.08
CA GLU A 223 -6.44 -1.87 23.34
C GLU A 223 -5.84 -1.27 22.07
N VAL A 224 -4.66 -1.76 21.68
CA VAL A 224 -4.00 -1.43 20.41
C VAL A 224 -3.43 -2.73 19.84
N ALA A 225 -3.59 -2.93 18.54
CA ALA A 225 -3.03 -4.07 17.83
C ALA A 225 -2.48 -3.65 16.46
N ASP A 226 -1.35 -4.22 16.08
CA ASP A 226 -0.80 -4.06 14.73
C ASP A 226 -1.74 -4.67 13.69
N MET A 227 -1.88 -3.98 12.56
CA MET A 227 -2.52 -4.54 11.38
C MET A 227 -1.51 -5.36 10.58
N PRO A 228 -1.90 -6.53 10.05
CA PRO A 228 -1.01 -7.41 9.28
C PRO A 228 -0.79 -6.91 7.83
N LEU A 229 -0.50 -5.62 7.67
CA LEU A 229 -0.27 -4.94 6.39
C LEU A 229 1.21 -4.60 6.16
N GLY A 230 2.07 -4.91 7.13
CA GLY A 230 3.53 -4.75 7.03
C GLY A 230 4.02 -3.30 7.04
N THR A 231 3.21 -2.33 7.45
CA THR A 231 3.61 -0.91 7.51
C THR A 231 3.35 -0.27 8.86
N GLY A 232 3.20 -1.04 9.94
CA GLY A 232 3.02 -0.50 11.29
C GLY A 232 1.72 0.29 11.48
N TRP A 233 0.72 0.07 10.62
CA TRP A 233 -0.62 0.55 10.88
C TRP A 233 -1.17 -0.17 12.11
N VAL A 234 -1.90 0.56 12.94
CA VAL A 234 -2.49 0.03 14.16
C VAL A 234 -3.98 0.22 14.17
N LEU A 235 -4.68 -0.75 14.74
CA LEU A 235 -6.06 -0.60 15.15
C LEU A 235 -6.09 -0.31 16.65
N ALA A 236 -6.84 0.71 17.04
CA ALA A 236 -7.00 1.10 18.43
C ALA A 236 -8.47 1.07 18.85
N VAL A 237 -8.71 0.65 20.09
CA VAL A 237 -10.03 0.64 20.75
C VAL A 237 -9.97 1.61 21.91
N ALA A 238 -10.84 2.61 21.91
CA ALA A 238 -10.85 3.64 22.92
C ALA A 238 -11.60 3.21 24.19
N TRP A 239 -11.31 3.89 25.29
CA TRP A 239 -12.17 3.83 26.46
C TRP A 239 -13.54 4.47 26.17
N PRO A 240 -14.64 3.93 26.72
CA PRO A 240 -15.96 4.55 26.60
C PRO A 240 -15.93 5.97 27.15
N THR A 241 -16.70 6.88 26.55
CA THR A 241 -16.93 8.19 27.15
C THR A 241 -17.75 8.03 28.42
N HIS A 242 -17.24 8.51 29.56
CA HIS A 242 -18.05 8.64 30.76
C HIS A 242 -19.23 9.57 30.44
N THR A 243 -20.45 9.01 30.46
CA THR A 243 -21.70 9.77 30.27
C THR A 243 -22.12 10.39 31.60
#